data_AF-A0A816NVQ5-F1
#
_entry.id   AF-A0A816NVQ5-F1
#
_cell.length_a   1.000
_cell.length_b   1.000
_cell.length_c   1.000
_cell.angle_alpha   90.00
_cell.angle_beta   90.00
_cell.angle_gamma   90.00
#
_symmetry.space_group_name_H-M   'P 1'
#
loop_
_entity.id
_entity.type
_entity.pdbx_description
1 polymer ?
#
loop_
_entity_poly.entity_id
_entity_poly.type
_entity_poly.pdbx_seq_one_letter_code
_entity_poly.pdbx_strand_id
1 'polypeptide(L)'
;MENKRATTIRLFIDDILNSFELQFNEEKYVMTDNELTVKAAFYINCKRIGCSDYYLNKQLQHTFTSQIIDREHVNCELVQDIFNDIRHIVSTVYRMHKQQTLFKRLISYSNARFSGGYNMLNVF
;
A
#
# COMPACT_ATOMS: atom_id res chain seq x y z
N MET A 1 11.51 11.17 -19.25
CA MET A 1 11.54 9.72 -19.54
C MET A 1 10.11 9.21 -19.49
N GLU A 2 9.62 8.59 -20.55
CA GLU A 2 8.31 7.93 -20.57
C GLU A 2 8.30 6.70 -19.65
N ASN A 3 7.33 6.65 -18.74
CA ASN A 3 7.14 5.48 -17.88
C ASN A 3 6.37 4.40 -18.67
N LYS A 4 7.10 3.52 -19.37
CA LYS A 4 6.53 2.46 -20.21
C LYS A 4 5.46 1.62 -19.51
N ARG A 5 5.58 1.40 -18.19
CA ARG A 5 4.59 0.64 -17.41
C ARG A 5 3.27 1.39 -17.24
N ALA A 6 3.33 2.72 -17.08
CA ALA A 6 2.12 3.54 -16.97
C ALA A 6 1.29 3.49 -18.25
N THR A 7 1.95 3.54 -19.42
CA THR A 7 1.31 3.39 -20.73
C THR A 7 0.64 2.02 -20.87
N THR A 8 1.31 0.93 -20.49
CA THR A 8 0.72 -0.42 -20.53
C THR A 8 -0.52 -0.54 -19.65
N ILE A 9 -0.48 -0.02 -18.42
CA ILE A 9 -1.64 -0.01 -17.51
C ILE A 9 -2.79 0.75 -18.16
N ARG A 10 -2.49 1.92 -18.74
CA ARG A 10 -3.52 2.76 -19.35
C ARG A 10 -4.21 2.06 -20.52
N LEU A 11 -3.43 1.51 -21.45
CA LEU A 11 -3.96 0.78 -22.61
C LEU A 11 -4.84 -0.40 -22.19
N PHE A 12 -4.39 -1.19 -21.21
CA PHE A 12 -5.17 -2.32 -20.69
C PHE A 12 -6.55 -1.88 -20.15
N ILE A 13 -6.61 -0.77 -19.41
CA ILE A 13 -7.87 -0.28 -18.85
C ILE A 13 -8.75 0.35 -19.94
N ASP A 14 -8.16 1.09 -20.88
CA ASP A 14 -8.89 1.64 -22.02
C ASP A 14 -9.53 0.52 -22.87
N ASP A 15 -8.82 -0.60 -23.11
CA ASP A 15 -9.36 -1.76 -23.82
C ASP A 15 -10.56 -2.38 -23.10
N ILE A 16 -10.51 -2.49 -21.76
CA ILE A 16 -11.64 -2.97 -20.96
C ILE A 16 -12.82 -1.99 -21.09
N LEU A 17 -12.59 -0.69 -20.92
CA LEU A 17 -13.67 0.29 -21.01
C LEU A 17 -14.32 0.32 -22.39
N ASN A 18 -13.51 0.22 -23.45
CA ASN A 18 -13.99 0.15 -24.84
C ASN A 18 -14.91 -1.05 -25.08
N SER A 19 -14.65 -2.19 -24.41
CA SER A 19 -15.54 -3.37 -24.47
C SER A 19 -16.95 -3.12 -23.90
N PHE A 20 -17.11 -2.07 -23.10
CA PHE A 20 -18.38 -1.59 -22.57
C PHE A 20 -18.84 -0.27 -23.19
N GLU A 21 -18.22 0.17 -24.30
CA GLU A 21 -18.48 1.47 -24.94
C GLU A 21 -18.27 2.67 -23.99
N LEU A 22 -17.37 2.53 -23.02
CA LEU A 22 -17.01 3.56 -22.06
C LEU A 22 -15.66 4.18 -22.40
N GLN A 23 -15.51 5.45 -22.04
CA GLN A 23 -14.24 6.18 -22.11
C GLN A 23 -14.05 7.08 -20.89
N PHE A 24 -12.80 7.39 -20.57
CA PHE A 24 -12.48 8.41 -19.57
C PHE A 24 -12.78 9.82 -20.10
N ASN A 25 -13.18 10.71 -19.20
CA ASN A 25 -13.33 12.13 -19.47
C ASN A 25 -13.08 12.93 -18.18
N GLU A 26 -13.04 14.26 -18.29
CA GLU A 26 -12.74 15.16 -17.17
C GLU A 26 -13.80 15.17 -16.05
N GLU A 27 -14.99 14.63 -16.32
CA GLU A 27 -16.09 14.54 -15.36
C GLU A 27 -16.02 13.25 -14.52
N LYS A 28 -15.32 12.22 -15.02
CA LYS A 28 -15.18 10.93 -14.35
C LYS A 28 -14.04 10.95 -13.35
N TYR A 29 -14.30 10.29 -12.22
CA TYR A 29 -13.33 10.09 -11.16
C TYR A 29 -12.75 8.68 -11.21
N VAL A 30 -11.43 8.59 -11.06
CA VAL A 30 -10.69 7.33 -10.99
C VAL A 30 -10.07 7.22 -9.60
N MET A 31 -10.51 6.22 -8.83
CA MET A 31 -9.95 5.95 -7.51
C MET A 31 -8.82 4.94 -7.61
N THR A 32 -7.61 5.34 -7.24
CA THR A 32 -6.41 4.48 -7.30
C THR A 32 -5.53 4.68 -6.08
N ASP A 33 -4.63 3.74 -5.82
CA ASP A 33 -3.55 3.96 -4.86
C ASP A 33 -2.61 5.08 -5.32
N ASN A 34 -1.61 5.41 -4.49
CA ASN A 34 -0.69 6.51 -4.77
C ASN A 34 0.63 6.07 -5.43
N GLU A 35 0.69 4.89 -6.03
CA GLU A 35 1.89 4.47 -6.75
C GLU A 35 2.18 5.39 -7.95
N LEU A 36 3.44 5.78 -8.13
CA LEU A 36 3.84 6.75 -9.16
C LEU A 36 3.45 6.31 -10.58
N THR A 37 3.54 5.01 -10.85
CA THR A 37 3.16 4.44 -12.15
C THR A 37 1.66 4.56 -12.41
N VAL A 38 0.83 4.30 -11.40
CA VAL A 38 -0.63 4.41 -11.51
C VAL A 38 -1.04 5.88 -11.61
N LYS A 39 -0.42 6.76 -10.81
CA LYS A 39 -0.60 8.22 -10.95
C LYS A 39 -0.30 8.70 -12.36
N ALA A 40 0.81 8.26 -12.94
CA ALA A 40 1.19 8.62 -14.30
C ALA A 40 0.20 8.10 -15.36
N ALA A 41 -0.35 6.89 -15.16
CA ALA A 41 -1.31 6.29 -16.09
C ALA A 41 -2.64 7.06 -16.18
N PHE A 42 -3.05 7.72 -15.10
CA PHE A 42 -4.32 8.46 -15.01
C PHE A 42 -4.14 9.96 -14.83
N TYR A 43 -2.99 10.50 -15.25
CA TYR A 43 -2.69 11.94 -15.11
C TYR A 43 -3.50 12.81 -16.08
N ILE A 44 -3.93 12.25 -17.21
CA ILE A 44 -4.55 12.97 -18.32
C ILE A 44 -6.00 12.47 -18.52
N ASN A 45 -6.92 13.36 -18.90
CA ASN A 45 -8.30 13.08 -19.30
C ASN A 45 -9.20 12.42 -18.24
N CYS A 46 -8.87 12.53 -16.95
CA CYS A 46 -9.76 12.14 -15.85
C CYS A 46 -9.32 12.79 -14.54
N LYS A 47 -10.22 12.86 -13.56
CA LYS A 47 -9.90 13.31 -12.20
C LYS A 47 -9.51 12.11 -11.35
N ARG A 48 -8.33 12.14 -10.74
CA ARG A 48 -7.85 11.04 -9.89
C ARG A 48 -8.08 11.33 -8.42
N ILE A 49 -8.73 10.40 -7.72
CA ILE A 49 -8.88 10.41 -6.26
C ILE A 49 -7.97 9.33 -5.67
N GLY A 50 -7.24 9.67 -4.63
CA GLY A 50 -6.42 8.68 -3.93
C GLY A 50 -7.27 7.80 -3.01
N CYS A 51 -7.00 6.50 -3.00
CA CYS A 51 -7.71 5.53 -2.17
C CYS A 51 -7.49 5.78 -0.66
N SER A 52 -8.58 5.98 0.10
CA SER A 52 -8.54 6.21 1.55
C SER A 52 -7.88 5.06 2.31
N ASP A 53 -8.16 3.81 1.93
CA ASP A 53 -7.55 2.63 2.57
C ASP A 53 -6.04 2.61 2.39
N TYR A 54 -5.55 3.03 1.22
CA TYR A 54 -4.11 3.16 0.99
C TYR A 54 -3.52 4.21 1.93
N TYR A 55 -4.14 5.39 2.04
CA TYR A 55 -3.65 6.47 2.90
C TYR A 55 -3.63 6.06 4.36
N LEU A 56 -4.73 5.50 4.86
CA LEU A 56 -4.84 5.09 6.25
C LEU A 56 -3.81 4.04 6.61
N ASN A 57 -3.69 2.98 5.80
CA ASN A 57 -2.71 1.92 6.06
C ASN A 57 -1.27 2.42 5.95
N LYS A 58 -0.99 3.34 5.01
CA LYS A 58 0.34 3.93 4.89
C LYS A 58 0.67 4.83 6.08
N GLN A 59 -0.28 5.64 6.55
CA GLN A 59 -0.12 6.46 7.74
C GLN A 59 0.14 5.58 8.98
N LEU A 60 -0.68 4.55 9.19
CA LEU A 60 -0.46 3.57 10.26
C LEU A 60 0.93 2.94 10.16
N GLN A 61 1.35 2.50 8.97
CA GLN A 61 2.69 1.95 8.77
C GLN A 61 3.79 2.97 9.11
N HIS A 62 3.64 4.24 8.73
CA HIS A 62 4.59 5.28 9.08
C HIS A 62 4.66 5.50 10.58
N THR A 63 3.54 5.47 11.30
CA THR A 63 3.52 5.58 12.78
C THR A 63 4.37 4.49 13.44
N PHE A 64 4.42 3.27 12.89
CA PHE A 64 5.24 2.18 13.45
C PHE A 64 6.70 2.17 13.00
N THR A 65 7.07 2.92 11.95
CA THR A 65 8.39 2.77 11.29
C THR A 65 9.20 4.05 11.14
N SER A 66 8.54 5.21 11.25
CA SER A 66 9.14 6.51 10.98
C SER A 66 9.24 7.32 12.28
N GLN A 67 10.43 7.86 12.56
CA GLN A 67 10.65 8.73 13.72
C GLN A 67 9.98 10.11 13.55
N ILE A 68 9.80 10.55 12.30
CA ILE A 68 9.22 11.85 11.93
C ILE A 68 8.20 11.65 10.81
N ILE A 69 7.02 12.26 10.95
CA ILE A 69 5.97 12.35 9.91
C ILE A 69 5.59 13.83 9.80
N ASP A 70 5.55 14.37 8.58
CA ASP A 70 5.19 15.78 8.32
C ASP A 70 5.94 16.80 9.18
N ARG A 71 7.23 16.52 9.46
CA ARG A 71 8.16 17.31 10.30
C ARG A 71 7.87 17.26 11.81
N GLU A 72 6.95 16.42 12.25
CA GLU A 72 6.66 16.18 13.67
C GLU A 72 7.21 14.83 14.12
N HIS A 73 7.73 14.77 15.34
CA HIS A 73 8.16 13.50 15.94
C HIS A 73 6.94 12.64 16.27
N VAL A 74 7.01 11.37 15.90
CA VAL A 74 5.94 10.41 16.20
C VAL A 74 6.05 10.00 17.66
N ASN A 75 5.05 10.36 18.47
CA ASN A 75 5.00 10.01 19.90
C ASN A 75 4.55 8.55 20.13
N CYS A 76 5.32 7.58 19.61
CA CYS A 76 5.03 6.15 19.70
C CYS A 76 6.28 5.29 19.94
N GLU A 77 7.35 5.84 20.53
CA GLU A 77 8.68 5.22 20.65
C GLU A 77 8.62 3.76 21.16
N LEU A 78 7.95 3.52 22.30
CA LEU A 78 7.82 2.18 22.88
C LEU A 78 7.18 1.17 21.90
N VAL A 79 6.17 1.61 21.15
CA VAL A 79 5.47 0.75 20.19
C VAL A 79 6.33 0.49 18.96
N GLN A 80 7.13 1.49 18.54
CA GLN A 80 8.10 1.34 17.45
C GLN A 80 9.23 0.38 17.83
N ASP A 81 9.72 0.42 19.06
CA ASP A 81 10.74 -0.50 19.57
C ASP A 81 10.23 -1.95 19.58
N ILE A 82 9.03 -2.18 20.14
CA ILE A 82 8.38 -3.50 20.10
C ILE A 82 8.19 -3.98 18.66
N PHE A 83 7.77 -3.09 17.75
CA PHE A 83 7.62 -3.42 16.34
C PHE A 83 8.95 -3.83 15.68
N ASN A 84 10.05 -3.15 16.03
CA ASN A 84 11.39 -3.47 15.55
C ASN A 84 11.87 -4.84 16.07
N ASP A 85 11.62 -5.16 17.34
CA ASP A 85 11.96 -6.45 17.93
C ASP A 85 11.19 -7.59 17.25
N ILE A 86 9.88 -7.42 17.07
CA ILE A 86 9.04 -8.38 16.35
C ILE A 86 9.54 -8.55 14.91
N ARG A 87 9.87 -7.45 14.23
CA ARG A 87 10.46 -7.48 12.89
C ARG A 87 11.77 -8.25 12.84
N HIS A 88 12.62 -8.10 13.85
CA HIS A 88 13.87 -8.82 13.95
C HIS A 88 13.62 -10.33 14.09
N ILE A 89 12.68 -10.74 14.97
CA ILE A 89 12.33 -12.16 15.16
C ILE A 89 11.78 -12.76 13.87
N VAL A 90 10.80 -12.11 13.22
CA VAL A 90 10.23 -12.59 11.95
C VAL A 90 11.30 -12.72 10.87
N SER A 91 12.20 -11.73 10.76
CA SER A 91 13.30 -11.77 9.79
C SER A 91 14.27 -12.93 10.06
N THR A 92 14.57 -13.20 11.32
CA THR A 92 15.42 -14.33 11.72
C THR A 92 14.76 -15.67 11.41
N VAL A 93 13.49 -15.85 11.75
CA VAL A 93 12.73 -17.07 11.41
C VAL A 93 12.68 -17.31 9.90
N TYR A 94 12.49 -16.24 9.12
CA TYR A 94 12.53 -16.30 7.66
C TYR A 94 13.92 -16.73 7.13
N ARG A 95 15.00 -16.16 7.65
CA ARG A 95 16.39 -16.54 7.30
C ARG A 95 16.72 -17.98 7.67
N MET A 96 16.06 -18.53 8.69
CA MET A 96 16.18 -19.93 9.08
C MET A 96 15.28 -20.86 8.27
N HIS A 97 14.52 -20.33 7.28
CA HIS A 97 13.53 -21.06 6.49
C HIS A 97 12.42 -21.73 7.32
N LYS A 98 12.09 -21.14 8.49
CA LYS A 98 11.09 -21.67 9.43
C LYS A 98 9.77 -20.88 9.43
N GLN A 99 9.46 -20.13 8.37
CA GLN A 99 8.26 -19.30 8.29
C GLN A 99 6.94 -20.05 8.54
N GLN A 100 6.90 -21.37 8.34
CA GLN A 100 5.72 -22.21 8.65
C GLN A 100 5.45 -22.34 10.15
N THR A 101 6.45 -22.07 11.01
CA THR A 101 6.29 -22.07 12.48
C THR A 101 5.59 -20.82 13.00
N LEU A 102 5.46 -19.80 12.16
CA LEU A 102 4.71 -18.58 12.46
C LEU A 102 3.23 -18.85 12.23
N PHE A 103 2.41 -18.78 13.27
CA PHE A 103 0.98 -19.06 13.19
C PHE A 103 0.18 -17.78 13.10
N LYS A 104 -0.52 -17.55 11.99
CA LYS A 104 -1.38 -16.38 11.82
C LYS A 104 -2.79 -16.69 12.34
N ARG A 105 -3.23 -16.01 13.40
CA ARG A 105 -4.59 -16.18 13.96
C ARG A 105 -5.66 -15.25 13.41
N LEU A 106 -5.31 -14.28 12.56
CA LEU A 106 -6.17 -13.11 12.34
C LEU A 106 -6.75 -12.96 10.93
N ILE A 107 -8.04 -12.59 10.88
CA ILE A 107 -8.79 -12.18 9.70
C ILE A 107 -8.42 -10.72 9.38
N SER A 108 -7.78 -10.48 8.24
CA SER A 108 -7.46 -9.11 7.80
C SER A 108 -8.73 -8.43 7.30
N TYR A 109 -9.16 -7.35 7.97
CA TYR A 109 -10.30 -6.53 7.53
C TYR A 109 -9.94 -5.54 6.41
N SER A 110 -8.67 -5.43 6.06
CA SER A 110 -8.19 -4.65 4.92
C SER A 110 -7.59 -5.60 3.87
N ASN A 111 -8.11 -5.52 2.65
CA ASN A 111 -7.54 -6.20 1.47
C ASN A 111 -6.30 -5.47 0.93
N ALA A 112 -5.97 -4.29 1.45
CA ALA A 112 -4.81 -3.54 1.02
C ALA A 112 -3.51 -4.22 1.52
N ARG A 113 -2.56 -4.40 0.61
CA ARG A 113 -1.20 -4.95 0.85
C ARG A 113 -0.42 -4.23 1.97
N PHE A 114 -0.90 -3.05 2.40
CA PHE A 114 -0.27 -2.16 3.37
C PHE A 114 -0.63 -2.49 4.84
N SER A 115 -1.33 -3.59 5.12
CA SER A 115 -1.52 -4.10 6.49
C SER A 115 -0.28 -4.78 7.10
N GLY A 116 0.91 -4.59 6.50
CA GLY A 116 2.14 -5.29 6.88
C GLY A 116 2.53 -5.11 8.35
N GLY A 117 2.43 -3.89 8.88
CA GLY A 117 2.71 -3.62 10.29
C GLY A 117 1.76 -4.36 11.22
N TYR A 118 0.46 -4.30 10.94
CA TYR A 118 -0.58 -5.01 11.68
C TYR A 118 -0.43 -6.53 11.58
N ASN A 119 -0.09 -7.06 10.40
CA ASN A 119 0.15 -8.49 10.23
C ASN A 119 1.35 -8.96 11.07
N MET A 120 2.42 -8.17 11.16
CA MET A 120 3.64 -8.53 11.90
C MET A 120 3.42 -8.59 13.41
N LEU A 121 2.64 -7.66 13.98
CA LEU A 121 2.30 -7.67 15.41
C LEU A 121 1.47 -8.89 15.84
N ASN A 122 0.81 -9.57 14.90
CA ASN A 122 -0.12 -10.68 15.15
C ASN A 122 0.46 -12.05 14.74
N VAL A 123 1.79 -12.15 14.67
CA VAL A 123 2.52 -13.37 14.28
C VAL A 123 2.79 -14.32 15.46
N PHE A 124 2.61 -13.84 16.68
CA PHE A 124 2.71 -14.59 17.94
C PHE A 124 1.32 -14.82 18.54
#